data_AF-A0A1U7LX87-F1
#
_entry.id   AF-A0A1U7LX87-F1
#
_cell.length_a   1.000
_cell.length_b   1.000
_cell.length_c   1.000
_cell.angle_alpha   90.00
_cell.angle_beta   90.00
_cell.angle_gamma   90.00
#
_symmetry.space_group_name_H-M   'P 1'
#
loop_
_entity.id
_entity.type
_entity.pdbx_description
1 polymer ?
#
loop_
_entity_poly.entity_id
_entity_poly.type
_entity_poly.pdbx_seq_one_letter_code
_entity_poly.pdbx_strand_id
1 'polypeptide(L)'
;MLKRLKKQIKSSDGSLDIFSFVTGVIVSIFLICTLLDLMLLGWQFNGISQLNTQIARTASIQGGVLDTAPRDYPGNYVTLTDLSNTVNSRMRSLGVPNGEYQVDIGDGSIGRNGDFASSEYDYKTHFTTRVTTTYHWKFLRMLFPIAGGREISSTRPAMSEWKYNYGTWDGE
;
A
#
# COMPACT_ATOMS: atom_id res chain seq x y z
N MET A 1 -4.47 62.13 33.46
CA MET A 1 -4.63 61.26 32.27
C MET A 1 -3.50 60.24 32.10
N LEU A 2 -2.22 60.62 32.24
CA LEU A 2 -1.07 59.70 32.11
C LEU A 2 -1.09 58.45 33.01
N LYS A 3 -1.63 58.53 34.25
CA LYS A 3 -1.77 57.37 35.14
C LYS A 3 -2.80 56.33 34.65
N ARG A 4 -3.80 56.73 33.85
CA ARG A 4 -4.80 55.82 33.27
C ARG A 4 -4.24 55.09 32.04
N LEU A 5 -3.47 55.78 31.20
CA LEU A 5 -2.75 55.19 30.07
C LEU A 5 -1.69 54.16 30.52
N LYS A 6 -0.93 54.46 31.59
CA LYS A 6 0.04 53.50 32.16
C LYS A 6 -0.61 52.21 32.70
N LYS A 7 -1.87 52.27 33.11
CA LYS A 7 -2.62 51.12 33.64
C LYS A 7 -3.15 50.19 32.53
N GLN A 8 -3.46 50.73 31.35
CA GLN A 8 -3.84 49.94 30.17
C GLN A 8 -2.65 49.29 29.46
N ILE A 9 -1.45 49.86 29.58
CA ILE A 9 -0.22 49.22 29.06
C ILE A 9 0.27 48.11 30.01
N LYS A 10 -0.06 48.19 31.32
CA LYS A 10 0.27 47.15 32.31
C LYS A 10 -0.73 45.98 32.33
N SER A 11 -1.78 45.98 31.52
CA SER A 11 -2.72 44.86 31.37
C SER A 11 -2.36 43.92 30.21
N SER A 12 -1.13 44.00 29.67
CA SER A 12 -0.68 43.12 28.58
C SER A 12 -0.33 41.70 29.00
N ASP A 13 -0.69 41.26 30.21
CA ASP A 13 -0.57 39.85 30.62
C ASP A 13 -1.57 38.95 29.88
N GLY A 14 -2.70 39.48 29.40
CA GLY A 14 -3.67 38.72 28.61
C GLY A 14 -3.18 38.33 27.21
N SER A 15 -2.10 38.96 26.71
CA SER A 15 -1.51 38.60 25.41
C SER A 15 -0.78 37.27 25.47
N LEU A 16 -0.07 36.98 26.57
CA LEU A 16 0.65 35.73 26.78
C LEU A 16 -0.29 34.52 26.89
N ASP A 17 -1.48 34.70 27.49
CA ASP A 17 -2.53 33.67 27.56
C ASP A 17 -3.15 33.36 26.19
N ILE A 18 -3.32 34.37 25.34
CA ILE A 18 -3.82 34.14 23.97
C ILE A 18 -2.76 33.42 23.13
N PHE A 19 -1.49 33.80 23.24
CA PHE A 19 -0.41 33.13 22.51
C PHE A 19 -0.25 31.66 22.93
N SER A 20 -0.31 31.35 24.23
CA SER A 20 -0.23 29.98 24.72
C SER A 20 -1.43 29.14 24.28
N PHE A 21 -2.64 29.72 24.30
CA PHE A 21 -3.86 29.08 23.80
C PHE A 21 -3.77 28.78 22.30
N VAL A 22 -3.40 29.76 21.47
CA VAL A 22 -3.27 29.59 20.02
C VAL A 22 -2.19 28.56 19.67
N THR A 23 -1.05 28.61 20.36
CA THR A 23 0.02 27.62 20.19
C THR A 23 -0.48 26.22 20.54
N GLY A 24 -1.21 26.08 21.65
CA GLY A 24 -1.82 24.81 22.05
C GLY A 24 -2.76 24.24 20.98
N VAL A 25 -3.64 25.08 20.42
CA VAL A 25 -4.58 24.66 19.35
C VAL A 25 -3.81 24.21 18.09
N ILE A 26 -2.78 24.94 17.66
CA ILE A 26 -1.97 24.57 16.49
C ILE A 26 -1.27 23.23 16.72
N VAL A 27 -0.68 23.04 17.90
CA VAL A 27 -0.03 21.77 18.26
C VAL A 27 -1.04 20.62 18.29
N SER A 28 -2.24 20.83 18.85
CA SER A 28 -3.29 19.81 18.84
C SER A 28 -3.75 19.44 17.43
N ILE A 29 -3.94 20.42 16.54
CA ILE A 29 -4.30 20.18 15.14
C ILE A 29 -3.21 19.37 14.44
N PHE A 30 -1.93 19.75 14.65
CA PHE A 30 -0.80 19.02 14.09
C PHE A 30 -0.76 17.56 14.55
N LEU A 31 -0.99 17.30 15.85
CA LEU A 31 -1.04 15.96 16.41
C LEU A 31 -2.19 15.13 15.82
N ILE A 32 -3.38 15.73 15.68
CA ILE A 32 -4.53 15.06 15.07
C ILE A 32 -4.25 14.72 13.60
N CYS A 33 -3.71 15.66 12.81
CA CYS A 33 -3.35 15.41 11.41
C CYS A 33 -2.33 14.28 11.29
N THR A 34 -1.30 14.28 12.16
CA THR A 34 -0.29 13.21 12.20
C THR A 34 -0.93 11.86 12.52
N LEU A 35 -1.80 11.81 13.54
CA LEU A 35 -2.49 10.58 13.94
C LEU A 35 -3.37 10.03 12.80
N LEU A 36 -4.15 10.89 12.15
CA LEU A 36 -5.00 10.50 11.02
C LEU A 36 -4.18 9.95 9.84
N ASP A 37 -3.05 10.59 9.51
CA ASP A 37 -2.15 10.07 8.48
C ASP A 37 -1.55 8.71 8.87
N LEU A 38 -1.15 8.52 10.14
CA LEU A 38 -0.64 7.22 10.60
C LEU A 38 -1.71 6.12 10.55
N MET A 39 -2.96 6.45 10.87
CA MET A 39 -4.09 5.51 10.75
C MET A 39 -4.32 5.10 9.29
N LEU A 40 -4.27 6.05 8.35
CA LEU A 40 -4.40 5.75 6.91
C LEU A 40 -3.25 4.89 6.41
N LEU A 41 -2.00 5.22 6.78
CA LEU A 41 -0.82 4.43 6.45
C LEU A 41 -0.96 3.00 6.96
N GLY A 42 -1.35 2.82 8.22
CA GLY A 42 -1.52 1.51 8.83
C GLY A 42 -2.61 0.68 8.14
N TRP A 43 -3.73 1.30 7.78
CA TRP A 43 -4.80 0.64 7.05
C TRP A 43 -4.37 0.21 5.64
N GLN A 44 -3.68 1.08 4.88
CA GLN A 44 -3.16 0.74 3.56
C GLN A 44 -2.12 -0.38 3.63
N PHE A 45 -1.18 -0.31 4.58
CA PHE A 45 -0.17 -1.35 4.78
C PHE A 45 -0.80 -2.70 5.12
N ASN A 46 -1.82 -2.71 5.98
CA ASN A 46 -2.54 -3.94 6.33
C ASN A 46 -3.24 -4.53 5.08
N GLY A 47 -3.96 -3.70 4.33
CA GLY A 47 -4.63 -4.12 3.10
C GLY A 47 -3.67 -4.69 2.05
N ILE A 48 -2.53 -4.03 1.86
CA ILE A 48 -1.47 -4.48 0.93
C ILE A 48 -0.86 -5.80 1.39
N SER A 49 -0.61 -5.95 2.69
CA SER A 49 -0.07 -7.19 3.25
C SER A 49 -1.04 -8.37 3.05
N GLN A 50 -2.34 -8.16 3.26
CA GLN A 50 -3.37 -9.17 3.01
C GLN A 50 -3.47 -9.52 1.52
N LEU A 51 -3.48 -8.50 0.65
CA LEU A 51 -3.50 -8.69 -0.80
C LEU A 51 -2.28 -9.48 -1.27
N ASN A 52 -1.08 -9.14 -0.79
CA ASN A 52 0.14 -9.86 -1.16
C ASN A 52 0.09 -11.33 -0.73
N THR A 53 -0.45 -11.63 0.46
CA THR A 53 -0.66 -13.01 0.90
C THR A 53 -1.63 -13.77 -0.01
N GLN A 54 -2.71 -13.11 -0.48
CA GLN A 54 -3.65 -13.72 -1.43
C GLN A 54 -2.97 -13.99 -2.78
N ILE A 55 -2.22 -13.02 -3.31
CA ILE A 55 -1.48 -13.16 -4.57
C ILE A 55 -0.45 -14.27 -4.46
N ALA A 56 0.36 -14.28 -3.40
CA ALA A 56 1.35 -15.32 -3.15
C ALA A 56 0.70 -16.71 -3.12
N ARG A 57 -0.44 -16.86 -2.43
CA ARG A 57 -1.16 -18.14 -2.36
C ARG A 57 -1.70 -18.57 -3.72
N THR A 58 -2.36 -17.67 -4.45
CA THR A 58 -2.91 -17.96 -5.77
C THR A 58 -1.81 -18.36 -6.75
N ALA A 59 -0.75 -17.55 -6.84
CA ALA A 59 0.40 -17.84 -7.70
C ALA A 59 1.13 -19.12 -7.29
N SER A 60 1.25 -19.43 -5.99
CA SER A 60 1.87 -20.69 -5.52
C SER A 60 1.07 -21.91 -5.97
N ILE A 61 -0.25 -21.90 -5.77
CA ILE A 61 -1.12 -23.03 -6.13
C ILE A 61 -1.13 -23.23 -7.65
N GLN A 62 -1.11 -22.15 -8.43
CA GLN A 62 -1.21 -22.17 -9.89
C GLN A 62 0.13 -22.31 -10.61
N GLY A 63 1.24 -22.18 -9.88
CA GLY A 63 2.59 -22.17 -10.45
C GLY A 63 2.87 -20.94 -11.32
N GLY A 64 2.45 -19.75 -10.86
CA GLY A 64 2.51 -18.50 -11.60
C GLY A 64 1.13 -18.00 -12.02
N VAL A 65 1.12 -16.86 -12.72
CA VAL A 65 -0.09 -16.20 -13.21
C VAL A 65 0.11 -15.90 -14.70
N LEU A 66 -0.60 -16.66 -15.53
CA LEU A 66 -0.53 -16.62 -16.99
C LEU A 66 -1.71 -15.85 -17.59
N ASP A 67 -1.57 -15.45 -18.85
CA ASP A 67 -2.66 -14.84 -19.63
C ASP A 67 -3.80 -15.81 -19.90
N THR A 68 -3.49 -17.10 -20.03
CA THR A 68 -4.44 -18.18 -20.27
C THR A 68 -4.15 -19.35 -19.36
N ALA A 69 -5.20 -20.08 -18.97
CA ALA A 69 -5.05 -21.28 -18.16
C ALA A 69 -4.12 -22.31 -18.84
N PRO A 70 -3.20 -22.94 -18.08
CA PRO A 70 -2.38 -24.03 -18.60
C PRO A 70 -3.26 -25.19 -19.07
N ARG A 71 -2.81 -25.89 -20.12
CA ARG A 71 -3.45 -27.12 -20.59
C ARG A 71 -3.43 -28.12 -19.43
N ASP A 72 -4.59 -28.70 -19.13
CA ASP A 72 -4.79 -29.71 -18.07
C ASP A 72 -4.78 -29.17 -16.62
N TYR A 73 -4.87 -27.85 -16.39
CA TYR A 73 -5.05 -27.32 -15.03
C TYR A 73 -6.41 -27.73 -14.41
N PRO A 74 -6.43 -28.45 -13.28
CA PRO A 74 -7.65 -28.94 -12.66
C PRO A 74 -8.31 -27.84 -11.83
N GLY A 75 -9.24 -27.10 -12.44
CA GLY A 75 -10.11 -26.15 -11.75
C GLY A 75 -10.11 -24.75 -12.36
N ASN A 76 -10.59 -23.79 -11.59
CA ASN A 76 -10.68 -22.40 -12.03
C ASN A 76 -9.31 -21.72 -11.87
N TYR A 77 -8.61 -21.58 -12.99
CA TYR A 77 -7.38 -20.80 -13.06
C TYR A 77 -7.69 -19.30 -12.98
N VAL A 78 -6.87 -18.55 -12.24
CA VAL A 78 -6.99 -17.10 -12.15
C VAL A 78 -6.03 -16.50 -13.17
N THR A 79 -6.57 -15.97 -14.27
CA THR A 79 -5.74 -15.36 -15.31
C THR A 79 -5.15 -14.04 -14.84
N LEU A 80 -4.14 -13.55 -15.57
CA LEU A 80 -3.59 -12.21 -15.36
C LEU A 80 -4.68 -11.14 -15.35
N THR A 81 -5.67 -11.25 -16.25
CA THR A 81 -6.78 -10.29 -16.33
C THR A 81 -7.65 -10.35 -15.08
N ASP A 82 -7.98 -11.54 -14.58
CA ASP A 82 -8.78 -11.71 -13.36
C ASP A 82 -8.05 -11.19 -12.12
N LEU A 83 -6.75 -11.48 -12.04
CA LEU A 83 -5.91 -11.02 -10.95
C LEU A 83 -5.73 -9.50 -11.00
N SER A 84 -5.48 -8.92 -12.18
CA SER A 84 -5.39 -7.47 -12.37
C SER A 84 -6.67 -6.77 -11.94
N ASN A 85 -7.84 -7.26 -12.36
CA ASN A 85 -9.12 -6.71 -11.92
C ASN A 85 -9.30 -6.78 -10.39
N THR A 86 -8.90 -7.88 -9.78
CA THR A 86 -8.94 -8.06 -8.32
C THR A 86 -7.99 -7.09 -7.61
N VAL A 87 -6.75 -6.98 -8.07
CA VAL A 87 -5.74 -6.05 -7.54
C VAL A 87 -6.22 -4.61 -7.69
N ASN A 88 -6.69 -4.22 -8.86
CA ASN A 88 -7.18 -2.87 -9.16
C ASN A 88 -8.36 -2.49 -8.25
N SER A 89 -9.31 -3.40 -8.07
CA SER A 89 -10.46 -3.20 -7.17
C SER A 89 -10.01 -3.04 -5.72
N ARG A 90 -9.09 -3.89 -5.25
CA ARG A 90 -8.55 -3.83 -3.89
C ARG A 90 -7.75 -2.55 -3.65
N MET A 91 -6.87 -2.16 -4.57
CA MET A 91 -6.07 -0.94 -4.45
C MET A 91 -6.94 0.32 -4.43
N ARG A 92 -7.96 0.37 -5.29
CA ARG A 92 -8.95 1.46 -5.25
C ARG A 92 -9.70 1.53 -3.92
N SER A 93 -10.06 0.36 -3.36
CA SER A 93 -10.69 0.31 -2.03
C SER A 93 -9.76 0.80 -0.92
N LEU A 94 -8.43 0.72 -1.11
CA LEU A 94 -7.41 1.27 -0.22
C LEU A 94 -7.11 2.76 -0.49
N GLY A 95 -7.84 3.39 -1.41
CA GLY A 95 -7.62 4.78 -1.79
C GLY A 95 -6.27 5.02 -2.47
N VAL A 96 -5.71 3.99 -3.11
CA VAL A 96 -4.51 4.06 -3.96
C VAL A 96 -4.95 4.10 -5.42
N PRO A 97 -4.66 5.18 -6.16
CA PRO A 97 -5.03 5.28 -7.57
C PRO A 97 -4.18 4.38 -8.47
N ASN A 98 -4.70 4.10 -9.67
CA ASN A 98 -3.98 3.37 -10.70
C ASN A 98 -2.68 4.11 -11.05
N GLY A 99 -1.55 3.41 -11.07
CA GLY A 99 -0.22 3.98 -11.32
C GLY A 99 0.59 4.34 -10.07
N GLU A 100 -0.02 4.34 -8.87
CA GLU A 100 0.70 4.53 -7.60
C GLU A 100 1.12 3.20 -6.95
N TYR A 101 0.72 2.06 -7.52
CA TYR A 101 1.13 0.74 -7.06
C TYR A 101 1.76 -0.12 -8.17
N GLN A 102 2.56 -1.08 -7.73
CA GLN A 102 3.16 -2.12 -8.54
C GLN A 102 3.07 -3.44 -7.78
N VAL A 103 2.57 -4.48 -8.44
CA VAL A 103 2.61 -5.85 -7.96
C VAL A 103 3.58 -6.62 -8.85
N ASP A 104 4.56 -7.28 -8.24
CA ASP A 104 5.51 -8.15 -8.93
C ASP A 104 5.26 -9.59 -8.48
N ILE A 105 5.22 -10.53 -9.42
CA ILE A 105 5.03 -11.97 -9.20
C ILE A 105 6.17 -12.69 -9.92
N GLY A 106 7.31 -12.80 -9.25
CA GLY A 106 8.55 -13.22 -9.87
C GLY A 106 8.98 -12.26 -10.99
N ASP A 107 8.84 -12.69 -12.24
CA ASP A 107 9.07 -11.92 -13.47
C ASP A 107 7.81 -11.26 -14.04
N GLY A 108 6.62 -11.63 -13.56
CA GLY A 108 5.34 -11.01 -13.91
C GLY A 108 5.07 -9.72 -13.13
N SER A 109 4.17 -8.90 -13.64
CA SER A 109 3.94 -7.54 -13.16
C SER A 109 2.48 -7.11 -13.34
N ILE A 110 1.91 -6.34 -12.41
CA ILE A 110 0.58 -5.70 -12.51
C ILE A 110 0.67 -4.28 -11.95
N GLY A 111 0.17 -3.28 -12.67
CA GLY A 111 0.06 -1.90 -12.19
C GLY A 111 0.91 -0.89 -12.96
N ARG A 112 1.74 -0.10 -12.26
CA ARG A 112 2.47 1.07 -12.80
C ARG A 112 3.29 0.75 -14.05
N ASN A 113 3.91 -0.42 -14.10
CA ASN A 113 4.76 -0.82 -15.23
C ASN A 113 3.99 -1.53 -16.36
N GLY A 114 2.69 -1.74 -16.21
CA GLY A 114 1.86 -2.56 -17.10
C GLY A 114 1.63 -3.96 -16.55
N ASP A 115 0.67 -4.64 -17.17
CA ASP A 115 0.25 -5.98 -16.77
C ASP A 115 0.91 -7.01 -17.69
N PHE A 116 1.73 -7.88 -17.11
CA PHE A 116 2.42 -8.96 -17.81
C PHE A 116 2.33 -10.25 -17.00
N ALA A 117 2.07 -11.35 -17.70
CA ALA A 117 2.09 -12.68 -17.13
C ALA A 117 3.46 -13.02 -16.54
N SER A 118 3.47 -13.82 -15.49
CA SER A 118 4.72 -14.42 -15.01
C SER A 118 5.12 -15.61 -15.89
N SER A 119 6.35 -16.06 -15.75
CA SER A 119 6.77 -17.38 -16.20
C SER A 119 5.95 -18.49 -15.53
N GLU A 120 5.95 -19.65 -16.18
CA GLU A 120 5.50 -20.91 -15.59
C GLU A 120 6.53 -21.37 -14.54
N TYR A 121 6.12 -21.39 -13.27
CA TYR A 121 6.93 -21.92 -12.19
C TYR A 121 6.55 -23.39 -11.97
N ASP A 122 7.42 -24.31 -12.35
CA ASP A 122 7.19 -25.75 -12.15
C ASP A 122 7.27 -26.15 -10.67
N TYR A 123 6.80 -27.35 -10.34
CA TYR A 123 6.67 -27.84 -8.96
C TYR A 123 7.95 -27.63 -8.12
N LYS A 124 7.79 -27.10 -6.90
CA LYS A 124 8.88 -26.73 -5.97
C LYS A 124 9.79 -25.59 -6.43
N THR A 125 9.46 -24.89 -7.53
CA THR A 125 10.19 -23.68 -7.92
C THR A 125 9.81 -22.51 -7.00
N HIS A 126 10.81 -21.86 -6.42
CA HIS A 126 10.63 -20.70 -5.57
C HIS A 126 10.57 -19.40 -6.38
N PHE A 127 9.67 -18.51 -5.99
CA PHE A 127 9.58 -17.15 -6.52
C PHE A 127 9.15 -16.19 -5.41
N THR A 128 9.07 -14.90 -5.71
CA THR A 128 8.72 -13.87 -4.73
C THR A 128 7.58 -13.02 -5.26
N THR A 129 6.63 -12.70 -4.39
CA THR A 129 5.61 -11.70 -4.70
C THR A 129 5.87 -10.42 -3.91
N ARG A 130 5.77 -9.29 -4.59
CA ARG A 130 5.97 -7.97 -4.00
C ARG A 130 4.78 -7.09 -4.36
N VAL A 131 4.29 -6.34 -3.38
CA VAL A 131 3.29 -5.30 -3.60
C VAL A 131 3.85 -4.01 -3.06
N THR A 132 4.12 -3.06 -3.95
CA THR A 132 4.65 -1.73 -3.65
C THR A 132 3.57 -0.70 -3.91
N THR A 133 3.40 0.26 -3.01
CA THR A 133 2.56 1.45 -3.26
C THR A 133 3.27 2.72 -2.82
N THR A 134 2.87 3.83 -3.39
CA THR A 134 3.30 5.17 -3.00
C THR A 134 2.29 5.77 -2.02
N TYR A 135 2.74 6.06 -0.79
CA TYR A 135 1.94 6.77 0.20
C TYR A 135 2.23 8.27 0.20
N HIS A 136 1.17 9.07 0.17
CA HIS A 136 1.25 10.52 0.32
C HIS A 136 0.59 10.96 1.64
N TRP A 137 1.29 11.77 2.42
CA TRP A 137 0.75 12.41 3.62
C TRP A 137 -0.43 13.30 3.25
N LYS A 138 -1.67 12.91 3.58
CA LYS A 138 -2.88 13.60 3.10
C LYS A 138 -3.23 14.79 3.97
N PHE A 139 -3.05 14.67 5.29
CA PHE A 139 -3.42 15.71 6.25
C PHE A 139 -2.26 16.64 6.56
N LEU A 140 -1.07 16.09 6.81
CA LEU A 140 0.12 16.90 7.10
C LEU A 140 0.51 17.82 5.94
N ARG A 141 0.26 17.42 4.69
CA ARG A 141 0.51 18.29 3.52
C ARG A 141 -0.35 19.55 3.47
N MET A 142 -1.48 19.57 4.19
CA MET A 142 -2.35 20.74 4.27
C MET A 142 -1.77 21.81 5.22
N LEU A 143 -0.98 21.38 6.20
CA LEU A 143 -0.35 22.27 7.19
C LEU A 143 1.04 22.72 6.75
N PHE A 144 1.81 21.82 6.14
CA PHE A 144 3.16 22.09 5.66
C PHE A 144 3.31 21.53 4.24
N PRO A 145 3.99 22.23 3.32
CA PRO A 145 4.26 21.71 1.99
C PRO A 145 5.32 20.58 2.05
N ILE A 146 4.92 19.42 2.57
CA ILE A 146 5.74 18.22 2.62
C ILE A 146 5.67 17.58 1.24
N ALA A 147 6.77 17.70 0.50
CA ALA A 147 6.93 17.03 -0.79
C ALA A 147 7.32 15.56 -0.59
N GLY A 148 6.81 14.70 -1.47
CA GLY A 148 7.26 13.33 -1.63
C GLY A 148 6.23 12.28 -1.20
N GLY A 149 6.03 11.30 -2.08
CA GLY A 149 5.44 10.03 -1.70
C GLY A 149 6.52 9.14 -1.09
N ARG A 150 6.15 8.32 -0.11
CA ARG A 150 7.02 7.25 0.41
C ARG A 150 6.54 5.92 -0.12
N GLU A 151 7.45 5.13 -0.67
CA GLU A 151 7.11 3.77 -1.06
C GLU A 151 6.98 2.90 0.19
N ILE A 152 5.88 2.16 0.27
CA ILE A 152 5.68 1.07 1.21
C ILE A 152 5.54 -0.22 0.41
N SER A 153 6.25 -1.25 0.84
CA SER A 153 6.27 -2.53 0.14
C SER A 153 6.00 -3.69 1.09
N SER A 154 5.21 -4.65 0.64
CA SER A 154 5.10 -5.98 1.24
C SER A 154 5.78 -6.99 0.31
N THR A 155 6.61 -7.87 0.85
CA THR A 155 7.27 -8.95 0.09
C THR A 155 6.95 -10.28 0.75
N ARG A 156 6.60 -11.31 -0.05
CA ARG A 156 6.33 -12.67 0.42
C ARG A 156 7.08 -13.68 -0.45
N PRO A 157 7.81 -14.65 0.15
CA PRO A 157 8.29 -15.79 -0.60
C PRO A 157 7.11 -16.71 -0.94
N ALA A 158 7.19 -17.33 -2.11
CA ALA A 158 6.21 -18.25 -2.65
C ALA A 158 6.92 -19.46 -3.28
N MET A 159 6.21 -20.57 -3.43
CA MET A 159 6.72 -21.79 -4.03
C MET A 159 5.60 -22.44 -4.83
N SER A 160 5.90 -22.85 -6.05
CA SER A 160 4.91 -23.51 -6.90
C SER A 160 4.55 -24.89 -6.37
N GLU A 161 3.25 -25.14 -6.24
CA GLU A 161 2.65 -26.44 -5.97
C GLU A 161 2.19 -27.14 -7.25
N TRP A 162 2.20 -26.44 -8.39
CA TRP A 162 1.70 -26.95 -9.66
C TRP A 162 2.82 -27.55 -10.52
N LYS A 163 2.51 -28.67 -11.18
CA LYS A 163 3.39 -29.30 -12.16
C LYS A 163 2.84 -29.10 -13.56
N TYR A 164 3.63 -28.47 -14.41
CA TYR A 164 3.24 -28.23 -15.81
C TYR A 164 3.52 -29.45 -16.71
N ASN A 165 4.51 -30.28 -16.35
CA ASN A 165 4.89 -31.46 -17.13
C ASN A 165 4.70 -32.76 -16.33
N TYR A 166 3.57 -33.43 -16.56
CA TYR A 166 3.25 -34.74 -15.98
C TYR A 166 3.99 -35.91 -16.64
N GLY A 167 4.59 -35.72 -17.83
CA GLY A 167 5.21 -36.80 -18.60
C GLY A 167 6.50 -37.36 -18.00
N THR A 168 7.11 -36.66 -17.05
CA THR A 168 8.35 -37.05 -16.35
C THR A 168 8.17 -37.09 -14.83
N TRP A 169 6.93 -37.25 -14.34
CA TRP A 169 6.65 -37.31 -12.91
C TRP A 169 6.83 -38.75 -12.42
N ASP A 170 8.00 -39.06 -11.85
CA ASP A 170 8.13 -40.16 -10.88
C ASP A 170 7.57 -39.65 -9.54
N GLY A 171 6.52 -40.29 -9.02
CA GLY A 171 5.79 -39.87 -7.81
C GLY A 171 6.71 -39.51 -6.62
N GLU A 172 6.17 -38.80 -5.62
CA GLU A 172 6.81 -38.80 -4.30
C GLU A 172 6.71 -40.19 -3.64
#